data_AF-A0A350M280-F1
#
_entry.id   AF-A0A350M280-F1
#
_cell.length_a   1.000
_cell.length_b   1.000
_cell.length_c   1.000
_cell.angle_alpha   90.00
_cell.angle_beta   90.00
_cell.angle_gamma   90.00
#
_symmetry.space_group_name_H-M   'P 1'
#
loop_
_entity.id
_entity.type
_entity.pdbx_description
1 polymer ?
#
loop_
_entity_poly.entity_id
_entity_poly.type
_entity_poly.pdbx_seq_one_letter_code
_entity_poly.pdbx_strand_id
1 'polypeptide(L)'
;MQILQNELGWRYYGGKHYESIYTRFYQGYILPSKFGFDKRRSHLSSLICSGEITRETALEELDKPTYAPTMQEEDREYVVKKLGLTDEQFESIMSAPKKTFWDFPSYSRLLEGPIFNKLFIFARDLYRLKQKRQHQD
;
A
#
# COMPACT_ATOMS: atom_id res chain seq x y z
N MET A 1 6.33 -9.30 23.16
CA MET A 1 4.93 -9.67 22.87
C MET A 1 4.23 -10.41 24.01
N GLN A 2 4.90 -11.32 24.74
CA GLN A 2 4.27 -12.07 25.85
C GLN A 2 3.61 -11.20 26.93
N ILE A 3 4.22 -10.08 27.32
CA ILE A 3 3.64 -9.15 28.30
C ILE A 3 2.27 -8.63 27.83
N LEU A 4 2.15 -8.19 26.57
CA LEU A 4 0.90 -7.68 26.02
C LEU A 4 -0.19 -8.76 25.93
N GLN A 5 0.20 -10.00 25.62
CA GLN A 5 -0.75 -11.12 25.56
C GLN A 5 -1.25 -11.48 26.97
N ASN A 6 -0.34 -11.55 27.93
CA ASN A 6 -0.64 -12.02 29.29
C ASN A 6 -1.38 -10.96 30.12
N GLU A 7 -1.00 -9.69 30.00
CA GLU A 7 -1.52 -8.62 30.87
C GLU A 7 -2.68 -7.85 30.24
N LEU A 8 -2.71 -7.75 28.90
CA LEU A 8 -3.69 -6.91 28.19
C LEU A 8 -4.61 -7.72 27.27
N GLY A 9 -4.48 -9.05 27.25
CA GLY A 9 -5.31 -9.93 26.40
C GLY A 9 -5.10 -9.71 24.90
N TRP A 10 -3.99 -9.08 24.50
CA TRP A 10 -3.69 -8.85 23.10
C TRP A 10 -3.51 -10.17 22.36
N ARG A 11 -4.07 -10.28 21.15
CA ARG A 11 -3.96 -11.48 20.32
C ARG A 11 -3.06 -11.20 19.13
N TYR A 12 -2.07 -12.05 18.93
CA TYR A 12 -1.24 -11.95 17.74
C TYR A 12 -1.98 -12.49 16.52
N TYR A 13 -2.00 -11.71 15.46
CA TYR A 13 -2.76 -11.96 14.23
C TYR A 13 -1.86 -12.28 13.02
N GLY A 14 -0.57 -12.55 13.26
CA GLY A 14 0.33 -13.14 12.26
C GLY A 14 0.99 -12.18 11.26
N GLY A 15 0.77 -10.86 11.34
CA GLY A 15 1.41 -9.90 10.43
C GLY A 15 0.82 -8.50 10.51
N LYS A 16 1.48 -7.49 9.97
CA LYS A 16 1.02 -6.08 10.05
C LYS A 16 -0.34 -5.91 9.36
N HIS A 17 -1.32 -5.36 10.09
CA HIS A 17 -2.71 -5.13 9.63
C HIS A 17 -3.56 -6.39 9.37
N TYR A 18 -3.18 -7.55 9.91
CA TYR A 18 -3.92 -8.79 9.70
C TYR A 18 -5.11 -8.99 10.65
N GLU A 19 -5.42 -7.99 11.48
CA GLU A 19 -6.68 -7.92 12.24
C GLU A 19 -7.90 -7.79 11.34
N SER A 20 -7.73 -7.21 10.15
CA SER A 20 -8.78 -7.04 9.14
C SER A 20 -8.56 -8.01 7.99
N ILE A 21 -9.52 -8.92 7.78
CA ILE A 21 -9.52 -9.85 6.64
C ILE A 21 -9.37 -9.07 5.32
N TYR A 22 -10.12 -7.97 5.15
CA TYR A 22 -10.05 -7.15 3.95
C TYR A 22 -8.65 -6.58 3.72
N THR A 23 -8.01 -6.04 4.76
CA THR A 23 -6.68 -5.44 4.63
C THR A 23 -5.60 -6.50 4.38
N ARG A 24 -5.68 -7.64 5.07
CA ARG A 24 -4.81 -8.79 4.83
C ARG A 24 -4.93 -9.29 3.41
N PHE A 25 -6.15 -9.50 2.91
CA PHE A 25 -6.41 -9.98 1.56
C PHE A 25 -5.94 -8.98 0.49
N TYR A 26 -6.25 -7.69 0.66
CA TYR A 26 -5.79 -6.66 -0.27
C TYR A 26 -4.26 -6.59 -0.35
N GLN A 27 -3.58 -6.49 0.80
CA GLN A 27 -2.12 -6.30 0.83
C GLN A 27 -1.33 -7.59 0.57
N GLY A 28 -1.86 -8.73 1.01
CA GLY A 28 -1.20 -10.03 0.95
C GLY A 28 -1.57 -10.86 -0.27
N TYR A 29 -2.72 -10.65 -0.91
CA TYR A 29 -3.14 -11.40 -2.09
C TYR A 29 -3.27 -10.52 -3.33
N ILE A 30 -4.13 -9.50 -3.30
CA ILE A 30 -4.44 -8.70 -4.51
C ILE A 30 -3.20 -7.94 -5.00
N LEU A 31 -2.53 -7.19 -4.12
CA LEU A 31 -1.37 -6.39 -4.50
C LEU A 31 -0.19 -7.22 -5.07
N PRO A 32 0.29 -8.28 -4.42
CA PRO A 32 1.38 -9.08 -4.96
C PRO A 32 0.97 -9.83 -6.23
N SER A 33 -0.20 -10.50 -6.23
CA SER A 33 -0.61 -11.35 -7.36
C SER A 33 -1.02 -10.55 -8.58
N LYS A 34 -1.84 -9.49 -8.43
CA LYS A 34 -2.30 -8.68 -9.56
C LYS A 34 -1.32 -7.58 -9.91
N PHE A 35 -0.78 -6.85 -8.94
CA PHE A 35 -0.02 -5.62 -9.22
C PHE A 35 1.50 -5.78 -9.10
N GLY A 36 1.99 -6.85 -8.49
CA GLY A 36 3.42 -7.05 -8.22
C GLY A 36 3.95 -6.19 -7.07
N PHE A 37 3.06 -5.63 -6.24
CA PHE A 37 3.44 -4.82 -5.09
C PHE A 37 3.45 -5.65 -3.81
N ASP A 38 4.63 -5.98 -3.32
CA ASP A 38 4.78 -6.59 -2.00
C ASP A 38 5.13 -5.53 -0.95
N LYS A 39 4.22 -5.33 0.02
CA LYS A 39 4.38 -4.35 1.11
C LYS A 39 5.51 -4.71 2.09
N ARG A 40 5.92 -5.99 2.16
CA ARG A 40 7.03 -6.45 3.00
C ARG A 40 8.36 -5.80 2.60
N ARG A 41 8.53 -5.44 1.31
CA ARG A 41 9.77 -4.83 0.78
C ARG A 41 10.22 -3.60 1.56
N SER A 42 9.28 -2.70 1.89
CA SER A 42 9.61 -1.48 2.64
C SER A 42 10.07 -1.81 4.06
N HIS A 43 9.43 -2.77 4.72
CA HIS A 43 9.79 -3.17 6.08
C HIS A 43 11.15 -3.88 6.10
N LEU A 44 11.35 -4.85 5.22
CA LEU A 44 12.62 -5.56 5.09
C LEU A 44 13.78 -4.61 4.72
N SER A 45 13.52 -3.61 3.87
CA SER A 45 14.52 -2.58 3.57
C SER A 45 14.93 -1.79 4.81
N SER A 46 13.99 -1.47 5.71
CA SER A 46 14.32 -0.81 6.97
C SER A 46 15.19 -1.69 7.87
N LEU A 47 14.90 -3.00 7.95
CA LEU A 47 15.69 -3.95 8.73
C LEU A 47 17.12 -4.14 8.18
N ILE A 48 17.29 -4.08 6.85
CA ILE A 48 18.62 -4.06 6.23
C ILE A 48 19.37 -2.78 6.63
N CYS A 49 18.71 -1.61 6.52
CA CYS A 49 19.33 -0.33 6.85
C CYS A 49 19.68 -0.20 8.35
N SER A 50 18.95 -0.89 9.24
CA SER A 50 19.27 -0.94 10.68
C SER A 50 20.32 -1.99 11.05
N GLY A 51 20.71 -2.86 10.11
CA GLY A 51 21.65 -3.95 10.34
C GLY A 51 21.06 -5.16 11.07
N GLU A 52 19.74 -5.27 11.16
CA GLU A 52 19.04 -6.39 11.82
C GLU A 52 19.02 -7.66 10.95
N ILE A 53 18.98 -7.50 9.62
CA ILE A 53 19.02 -8.62 8.67
C ILE A 53 19.92 -8.29 7.48
N THR A 54 20.39 -9.33 6.78
CA THR A 54 21.10 -9.19 5.51
C THR A 54 20.12 -9.06 4.34
N ARG A 55 20.63 -8.63 3.17
CA ARG A 55 19.85 -8.59 1.94
C ARG A 55 19.39 -9.99 1.52
N GLU A 56 20.25 -10.99 1.71
CA GLU A 56 20.01 -12.38 1.35
C GLU A 56 18.84 -12.94 2.16
N THR A 57 18.84 -12.72 3.48
CA THR A 57 17.72 -13.11 4.36
C THR A 57 16.42 -12.40 3.98
N ALA A 58 16.49 -11.12 3.59
CA ALA A 58 15.32 -10.39 3.13
C ALA A 58 14.73 -10.95 1.82
N LEU A 59 15.58 -11.42 0.91
CA LEU A 59 15.16 -12.05 -0.35
C LEU A 59 14.52 -13.42 -0.08
N GLU A 60 15.14 -14.25 0.76
CA GLU A 60 14.57 -15.53 1.19
C GLU A 60 13.18 -15.36 1.85
N GLU A 61 12.98 -14.29 2.61
CA GLU A 61 11.67 -13.98 3.20
C GLU A 61 10.64 -13.54 2.14
N LEU A 62 11.06 -12.82 1.11
CA LEU A 62 10.18 -12.42 0.00
C LEU A 62 9.78 -13.59 -0.90
N ASP A 63 10.63 -14.62 -1.01
CA ASP A 63 10.32 -15.84 -1.77
C ASP A 63 9.23 -16.69 -1.09
N LYS A 64 9.01 -16.49 0.22
CA LYS A 64 7.89 -17.12 0.93
C LYS A 64 6.57 -16.45 0.55
N PRO A 65 5.46 -17.22 0.51
CA PRO A 65 4.12 -16.65 0.43
C PRO A 65 3.92 -15.55 1.47
N THR A 66 3.18 -14.50 1.11
CA THR A 66 2.89 -13.35 1.99
C THR A 66 2.23 -13.75 3.30
N TYR A 67 1.39 -14.79 3.26
CA TYR A 67 0.82 -15.50 4.40
C TYR A 67 0.38 -16.91 3.97
N ALA A 68 -0.08 -17.74 4.91
CA ALA A 68 -0.40 -19.15 4.65
C ALA A 68 -1.36 -19.33 3.45
N PRO A 69 -1.05 -20.18 2.45
CA PRO A 69 -1.90 -20.36 1.26
C PRO A 69 -3.33 -20.78 1.57
N THR A 70 -3.56 -21.61 2.59
CA THR A 70 -4.90 -21.99 3.02
C THR A 70 -5.71 -20.79 3.50
N MET A 71 -5.08 -19.89 4.26
CA MET A 71 -5.72 -18.66 4.72
C MET A 71 -5.93 -17.65 3.58
N GLN A 72 -5.06 -17.65 2.56
CA GLN A 72 -5.30 -16.86 1.34
C GLN A 72 -6.58 -17.28 0.65
N GLU A 73 -6.81 -18.58 0.55
CA GLU A 73 -8.02 -19.14 -0.04
C GLU A 73 -9.27 -18.84 0.79
N GLU A 74 -9.21 -19.06 2.12
CA GLU A 74 -10.30 -18.70 3.03
C GLU A 74 -10.67 -17.21 2.95
N ASP A 75 -9.66 -16.33 2.90
CA ASP A 75 -9.87 -14.90 2.74
C ASP A 75 -10.47 -14.57 1.38
N ARG A 76 -10.05 -15.25 0.30
CA ARG A 76 -10.62 -15.09 -1.05
C ARG A 76 -12.09 -15.42 -1.05
N GLU A 77 -12.47 -16.62 -0.61
CA GLU A 77 -13.86 -17.07 -0.55
C GLU A 77 -14.72 -16.10 0.28
N TYR A 78 -14.20 -15.69 1.45
CA TYR A 78 -14.90 -14.75 2.33
C TYR A 78 -15.11 -13.39 1.67
N VAL A 79 -14.06 -12.80 1.07
CA VAL A 79 -14.12 -11.47 0.46
C VAL A 79 -14.96 -11.48 -0.81
N VAL A 80 -14.79 -12.47 -1.70
CA VAL A 80 -15.58 -12.63 -2.94
C VAL A 80 -17.07 -12.70 -2.61
N LYS A 81 -17.44 -13.54 -1.64
CA LYS A 81 -18.82 -13.64 -1.14
C LYS A 81 -19.33 -12.31 -0.57
N LYS A 82 -18.54 -11.61 0.24
CA LYS A 82 -18.94 -10.34 0.86
C LYS A 82 -19.08 -9.19 -0.13
N LEU A 83 -18.34 -9.24 -1.24
CA LEU A 83 -18.45 -8.27 -2.34
C LEU A 83 -19.58 -8.62 -3.33
N GLY A 84 -20.26 -9.75 -3.15
CA GLY A 84 -21.35 -10.19 -4.03
C GLY A 84 -20.87 -10.60 -5.41
N LEU A 85 -19.65 -11.13 -5.52
CA LEU A 85 -19.03 -11.59 -6.76
C LEU A 85 -19.15 -13.11 -6.88
N THR A 86 -19.16 -13.62 -8.12
CA THR A 86 -18.84 -15.03 -8.38
C THR A 86 -17.33 -15.23 -8.52
N ASP A 87 -16.86 -16.47 -8.43
CA ASP A 87 -15.45 -16.79 -8.64
C ASP A 87 -15.00 -16.39 -10.05
N GLU A 88 -15.82 -16.60 -11.08
CA GLU A 88 -15.50 -16.21 -12.46
C GLU A 88 -15.37 -14.68 -12.61
N GLN A 89 -16.22 -13.91 -11.93
CA GLN A 89 -16.13 -12.45 -11.93
C GLN A 89 -14.86 -11.99 -11.23
N PHE A 90 -14.52 -12.58 -10.09
CA PHE A 90 -13.31 -12.25 -9.36
C PHE A 90 -12.05 -12.59 -10.17
N GLU A 91 -11.99 -13.78 -10.78
CA GLU A 91 -10.87 -14.18 -11.64
C GLU A 91 -10.78 -13.33 -12.90
N SER A 92 -11.92 -12.93 -13.50
CA SER A 92 -11.94 -11.95 -14.60
C SER A 92 -11.36 -10.60 -14.16
N ILE A 93 -11.69 -10.13 -12.95
CA ILE A 93 -11.09 -8.92 -12.38
C ILE A 93 -9.59 -9.12 -12.19
N MET A 94 -9.14 -10.23 -11.60
CA MET A 94 -7.74 -10.48 -11.28
C MET A 94 -6.86 -10.59 -12.55
N SER A 95 -7.40 -11.16 -13.62
CA SER A 95 -6.74 -11.33 -14.92
C SER A 95 -6.82 -10.09 -15.84
N ALA A 96 -7.74 -9.16 -15.57
CA ALA A 96 -7.89 -7.96 -16.39
C ALA A 96 -6.60 -7.11 -16.42
N PRO A 97 -6.31 -6.44 -17.56
CA PRO A 97 -5.15 -5.55 -17.68
C PRO A 97 -5.07 -4.53 -16.54
N LYS A 98 -3.87 -4.36 -15.99
CA LYS A 98 -3.61 -3.38 -14.93
C LYS A 98 -3.83 -1.98 -15.52
N LYS A 99 -4.64 -1.19 -14.83
CA LYS A 99 -4.83 0.23 -15.12
C LYS A 99 -4.14 1.06 -14.05
N THR A 100 -3.63 2.20 -14.46
CA THR A 100 -3.14 3.28 -13.60
C THR A 100 -4.20 4.36 -13.47
N PHE A 101 -4.02 5.31 -12.55
CA PHE A 101 -4.95 6.43 -12.44
C PHE A 101 -5.02 7.30 -13.71
N TRP A 102 -4.01 7.21 -14.59
CA TRP A 102 -3.97 7.91 -15.88
C TRP A 102 -4.95 7.40 -16.92
N ASP A 103 -5.44 6.16 -16.75
CA ASP A 103 -6.41 5.51 -17.64
C ASP A 103 -7.85 5.96 -17.36
N PHE A 104 -8.05 6.80 -16.34
CA PHE A 104 -9.35 7.32 -15.95
C PHE A 104 -9.37 8.85 -16.03
N PRO A 105 -10.52 9.48 -16.29
CA PRO A 105 -10.64 10.94 -16.26
C PRO A 105 -10.25 11.48 -14.88
N SER A 106 -9.27 12.39 -14.85
CA SER A 106 -8.80 13.04 -13.62
C SER A 106 -8.31 14.46 -13.90
N TYR A 107 -8.37 15.32 -12.87
CA TYR A 107 -7.78 16.66 -12.91
C TYR A 107 -6.23 16.63 -12.86
N SER A 108 -5.62 15.47 -12.63
CA SER A 108 -4.16 15.33 -12.50
C SER A 108 -3.42 15.84 -13.74
N ARG A 109 -3.93 15.58 -14.95
CA ARG A 109 -3.31 16.11 -16.19
C ARG A 109 -3.32 17.64 -16.26
N LEU A 110 -4.33 18.28 -15.66
CA LEU A 110 -4.41 19.74 -15.59
C LEU A 110 -3.46 20.30 -14.54
N LEU A 111 -3.44 19.70 -13.34
CA LEU A 111 -2.62 20.14 -12.21
C LEU A 111 -1.12 19.87 -12.43
N GLU A 112 -0.78 18.75 -13.04
CA GLU A 112 0.61 18.37 -13.38
C GLU A 112 1.06 18.97 -14.73
N GLY A 113 0.15 19.66 -15.42
CA GLY A 113 0.46 20.35 -16.66
C GLY A 113 1.49 21.48 -16.46
N PRO A 114 2.41 21.68 -17.43
CA PRO A 114 3.49 22.66 -17.29
C PRO A 114 2.99 24.10 -17.11
N ILE A 115 1.79 24.42 -17.62
CA ILE A 115 1.17 25.74 -17.50
C ILE A 115 0.72 26.00 -16.06
N PHE A 116 -0.03 25.07 -15.48
CA PHE A 116 -0.51 25.20 -14.10
C PHE A 116 0.65 25.22 -13.11
N ASN A 117 1.65 24.35 -13.29
CA ASN A 117 2.82 24.31 -12.42
C ASN A 117 3.61 25.63 -12.46
N LYS A 118 3.84 26.22 -13.64
CA LYS A 118 4.49 27.54 -13.77
C LYS A 118 3.69 28.64 -13.09
N LEU A 119 2.37 28.68 -13.28
CA LEU A 119 1.49 29.66 -12.63
C LEU A 119 1.50 29.51 -11.11
N PHE A 120 1.44 28.27 -10.61
CA PHE A 120 1.52 27.97 -9.19
C PHE A 120 2.84 28.41 -8.56
N ILE A 121 3.98 28.09 -9.19
CA ILE A 121 5.31 28.50 -8.74
C ILE A 121 5.39 30.04 -8.69
N PHE A 122 4.93 30.71 -9.74
CA PHE A 122 4.93 32.18 -9.81
C PHE A 122 4.08 32.80 -8.69
N ALA A 123 2.84 32.34 -8.51
CA ALA A 123 1.95 32.83 -7.45
C ALA A 123 2.52 32.57 -6.05
N ARG A 124 3.11 31.40 -5.81
CA ARG A 124 3.80 31.04 -4.56
C ARG A 124 4.96 31.99 -4.28
N ASP A 125 5.77 32.31 -5.28
CA ASP A 125 6.94 33.17 -5.12
C ASP A 125 6.51 34.62 -4.84
N LEU A 126 5.47 35.13 -5.51
CA LEU A 126 4.85 36.42 -5.19
C LEU A 126 4.31 36.45 -3.75
N TYR A 127 3.62 35.40 -3.32
CA TYR A 127 3.09 35.30 -1.95
C TYR A 127 4.22 35.35 -0.91
N ARG A 128 5.30 34.58 -1.12
CA ARG A 128 6.47 34.57 -0.23
C ARG A 128 7.18 35.92 -0.18
N LEU A 129 7.28 36.63 -1.31
CA LEU A 129 7.84 37.98 -1.35
C LEU A 129 6.97 38.96 -0.54
N LYS A 130 5.63 38.84 -0.62
CA LYS A 130 4.71 39.67 0.17
C LYS A 130 4.85 39.41 1.67
N GLN A 131 4.93 38.15 2.10
CA GLN A 131 5.10 37.82 3.52
C GLN A 131 6.44 38.30 4.09
N LYS A 132 7.54 38.20 3.33
CA LYS A 132 8.84 38.72 3.79
C LYS A 132 8.81 40.22 4.08
N ARG A 133 8.07 41.00 3.28
CA ARG A 133 7.92 42.44 3.50
C ARG A 133 7.08 42.76 4.74
N GLN A 134 6.06 41.96 5.07
CA GLN A 134 5.21 42.17 6.24
C GLN A 134 5.89 41.87 7.60
N HIS A 135 7.03 41.19 7.61
CA HIS A 135 7.79 40.87 8.82
C HIS A 135 9.10 41.69 8.96
N GLN A 136 9.32 42.66 8.06
CA GLN A 136 10.46 43.58 8.11
C GLN A 136 10.08 45.01 8.54
N ASP A 137 8.79 45.25 8.83
CA ASP A 137 8.25 46.45 9.48
C ASP A 137 7.90 46.13 10.94
#